data_AF-A0A818DTH3-F1
#
_entry.id   AF-A0A818DTH3-F1
#
_cell.length_a   1.000
_cell.length_b   1.000
_cell.length_c   1.000
_cell.angle_alpha   90.00
_cell.angle_beta   90.00
_cell.angle_gamma   90.00
#
_symmetry.space_group_name_H-M   'P 1'
#
loop_
_entity.id
_entity.type
_entity.pdbx_description
1 polymer ?
#
loop_
_entity_poly.entity_id
_entity_poly.type
_entity_poly.pdbx_seq_one_letter_code
_entity_poly.pdbx_strand_id
1 'polypeptide(L)'
;MSECLLPQGLQSSENTKQVTYLDSSTEHKIYIETRLINALNELKTDRFSEGFQIPIYLLASVDANINGEFEKRLKEATENNCEKRIALIPYHAENSHWIGILLGFKESQNIRLAEYIDPVSNSQFVSDKIQKEFNRYYSDHNVILSSKKLETHDNPTKSAQLTIRNLIKRAEELQSIESNDSNSLFDDSKSREV
;
A
#
# COMPACT_ATOMS: atom_id res chain seq x y z
N MET A 1 5.52 -21.17 18.96
CA MET A 1 5.97 -20.50 17.73
C MET A 1 4.98 -20.87 16.65
N SER A 2 4.03 -19.99 16.36
CA SER A 2 2.93 -20.28 15.44
C SER A 2 3.38 -19.96 14.02
N GLU A 3 3.36 -20.97 13.16
CA GLU A 3 3.65 -20.85 11.73
C GLU A 3 2.49 -20.14 11.01
N CYS A 4 2.81 -19.12 10.21
CA CYS A 4 1.88 -18.53 9.26
C CYS A 4 1.54 -19.55 8.17
N LEU A 5 0.31 -20.08 8.19
CA LEU A 5 -0.18 -20.97 7.15
C LEU A 5 -0.53 -20.14 5.89
N LEU A 6 0.22 -20.39 4.81
CA LEU A 6 -0.18 -19.99 3.46
C LEU A 6 -1.29 -20.93 2.96
N PRO A 7 -2.33 -20.45 2.26
CA PRO A 7 -3.29 -21.33 1.62
C PRO A 7 -2.64 -22.06 0.43
N GLN A 8 -2.62 -23.39 0.50
CA GLN A 8 -2.33 -24.26 -0.65
C GLN A 8 -3.62 -24.60 -1.40
N GLY A 9 -3.58 -24.55 -2.73
CA GLY A 9 -4.52 -25.28 -3.57
C GLY A 9 -4.89 -24.57 -4.87
N LEU A 10 -4.22 -24.94 -5.96
CA LEU A 10 -4.82 -24.94 -7.30
C LEU A 10 -4.23 -26.12 -8.07
N GLN A 11 -4.94 -27.25 -8.01
CA GLN A 11 -4.72 -28.36 -8.94
C GLN A 11 -5.39 -28.02 -10.28
N SER A 12 -4.67 -28.43 -11.33
CA SER A 12 -5.02 -28.37 -12.75
C SER A 12 -6.42 -28.92 -13.06
N SER A 13 -7.17 -28.16 -13.87
CA SER A 13 -8.12 -28.75 -14.82
C SER A 13 -8.04 -28.00 -16.15
N GLU A 14 -7.60 -28.69 -17.19
CA GLU A 14 -7.75 -28.26 -18.58
C GLU A 14 -9.24 -28.16 -18.92
N ASN A 15 -9.73 -26.97 -19.33
CA ASN A 15 -10.65 -26.90 -20.47
C ASN A 15 -10.95 -25.47 -20.95
N THR A 16 -10.96 -25.36 -22.28
CA THR A 16 -11.61 -24.35 -23.13
C THR A 16 -11.08 -22.91 -23.05
N LYS A 17 -10.32 -22.50 -24.08
CA LYS A 17 -9.95 -21.10 -24.36
C LYS A 17 -11.21 -20.25 -24.62
N GLN A 18 -11.81 -19.72 -23.57
CA GLN A 18 -12.53 -18.45 -23.67
C GLN A 18 -11.47 -17.36 -23.64
N VAL A 19 -11.25 -16.70 -24.78
CA VAL A 19 -10.50 -15.44 -24.80
C VAL A 19 -11.43 -14.38 -24.21
N THR A 20 -11.42 -14.29 -22.88
CA THR A 20 -12.05 -13.18 -22.18
C THR A 20 -11.16 -11.97 -22.41
N TYR A 21 -11.62 -11.04 -23.24
CA TYR A 21 -11.01 -9.71 -23.30
C TYR A 21 -11.19 -9.08 -21.91
N LEU A 22 -10.09 -8.91 -21.19
CA LEU A 22 -10.09 -8.14 -19.96
C LEU A 22 -10.38 -6.68 -20.34
N ASP A 23 -11.23 -6.01 -19.57
CA ASP A 23 -11.39 -4.57 -19.79
C ASP A 23 -10.08 -3.84 -19.45
N SER A 24 -9.88 -2.68 -20.07
CA SER A 24 -8.65 -1.89 -19.88
C SER A 24 -8.41 -1.50 -18.42
N SER A 25 -9.45 -1.37 -17.58
CA SER A 25 -9.28 -1.09 -16.15
C SER A 25 -8.60 -2.27 -15.44
N THR A 26 -9.06 -3.48 -15.73
CA THR A 26 -8.53 -4.73 -15.18
C THR A 26 -7.09 -4.96 -15.61
N GLU A 27 -6.75 -4.68 -16.87
CA GLU A 27 -5.36 -4.77 -17.37
C GLU A 27 -4.42 -3.80 -16.63
N HIS A 28 -4.85 -2.56 -16.37
CA HIS A 28 -4.04 -1.60 -15.62
C HIS A 28 -3.86 -1.98 -14.14
N LYS A 29 -4.90 -2.54 -13.50
CA LYS A 29 -4.83 -3.09 -12.14
C LYS A 29 -3.81 -4.24 -12.06
N ILE A 30 -3.90 -5.20 -12.98
CA ILE A 30 -2.96 -6.32 -13.07
C ILE A 30 -1.53 -5.82 -13.29
N TYR A 31 -1.34 -4.83 -14.16
CA TYR A 31 -0.03 -4.24 -14.42
C TYR A 31 0.61 -3.67 -13.14
N ILE A 32 -0.10 -2.79 -12.41
CA ILE A 32 0.49 -2.12 -11.26
C ILE A 32 0.80 -3.09 -10.12
N GLU A 33 -0.10 -4.04 -9.87
CA GLU A 33 0.07 -5.06 -8.84
C GLU A 33 1.25 -5.99 -9.14
N THR A 34 1.32 -6.50 -10.37
CA THR A 34 2.43 -7.38 -10.81
C THR A 34 3.77 -6.66 -10.70
N ARG A 35 3.83 -5.39 -11.13
CA ARG A 35 5.06 -4.60 -11.07
C ARG A 35 5.49 -4.28 -9.64
N LEU A 36 4.54 -4.02 -8.73
CA LEU A 36 4.85 -3.84 -7.31
C LEU A 36 5.38 -5.12 -6.67
N ILE A 37 4.77 -6.27 -6.95
CA ILE A 37 5.25 -7.57 -6.44
C ILE A 37 6.69 -7.82 -6.89
N ASN A 38 6.97 -7.62 -8.18
CA ASN A 38 8.31 -7.83 -8.71
C ASN A 38 9.32 -6.86 -8.07
N ALA A 39 8.99 -5.58 -7.96
CA ALA A 39 9.87 -4.58 -7.35
C ALA A 39 10.09 -4.84 -5.84
N LEU A 40 9.10 -5.35 -5.12
CA LEU A 40 9.26 -5.77 -3.72
C LEU A 40 10.19 -6.98 -3.58
N ASN A 41 10.08 -7.95 -4.49
CA ASN A 41 10.96 -9.12 -4.51
C ASN A 41 12.41 -8.74 -4.86
N GLU A 42 12.59 -7.82 -5.81
CA GLU A 42 13.89 -7.23 -6.15
C GLU A 42 14.47 -6.49 -4.94
N LEU A 43 13.69 -5.60 -4.30
CA LEU A 43 14.12 -4.87 -3.11
C LEU A 43 14.55 -5.81 -1.97
N LYS A 44 13.77 -6.86 -1.73
CA LYS A 44 14.09 -7.89 -0.74
C LYS A 44 15.40 -8.59 -1.10
N THR A 45 15.59 -8.98 -2.36
CA THR A 45 16.79 -9.72 -2.78
C THR A 45 18.05 -8.85 -2.71
N ASP A 46 17.96 -7.60 -3.15
CA ASP A 46 19.13 -6.74 -3.34
C ASP A 46 19.57 -6.00 -2.07
N ARG A 47 18.62 -5.63 -1.20
CA ARG A 47 18.89 -4.73 -0.06
C ARG A 47 18.50 -5.28 1.30
N PHE A 48 17.62 -6.27 1.34
CA PHE A 48 17.11 -6.87 2.58
C PHE A 48 17.12 -8.40 2.47
N SER A 49 18.27 -8.97 2.10
CA SER A 49 18.42 -10.39 1.75
C SER A 49 18.09 -11.34 2.90
N GLU A 50 18.28 -10.90 4.14
CA GLU A 50 17.87 -11.60 5.36
C GLU A 50 16.36 -11.49 5.66
N GLY A 51 15.64 -10.70 4.86
CA GLY A 51 14.24 -10.36 5.05
C GLY A 51 14.02 -8.92 5.45
N PHE A 52 12.79 -8.45 5.28
CA PHE A 52 12.36 -7.16 5.80
C PHE A 52 12.24 -7.24 7.32
N GLN A 53 12.76 -6.23 8.02
CA GLN A 53 12.55 -6.07 9.46
C GLN A 53 11.07 -5.85 9.79
N ILE A 54 10.35 -5.18 8.88
CA ILE A 54 8.92 -5.01 8.95
C ILE A 54 8.27 -5.70 7.74
N PRO A 55 7.43 -6.73 7.92
CA PRO A 55 6.72 -7.35 6.81
C PRO A 55 5.97 -6.33 5.94
N ILE A 56 6.13 -6.42 4.61
CA ILE A 56 5.43 -5.58 3.64
C ILE A 56 4.38 -6.43 2.92
N TYR A 57 3.14 -5.94 2.89
CA TYR A 57 2.02 -6.57 2.20
C TYR A 57 1.52 -5.65 1.10
N LEU A 58 1.36 -6.21 -0.10
CA LEU A 58 0.62 -5.55 -1.17
C LEU A 58 -0.84 -6.01 -1.10
N LEU A 59 -1.75 -5.05 -0.93
CA LEU A 59 -3.19 -5.29 -1.10
C LEU A 59 -3.58 -5.02 -2.55
N ALA A 60 -4.68 -5.63 -2.98
CA ALA A 60 -5.18 -5.36 -4.31
C ALA A 60 -5.63 -3.90 -4.45
N SER A 61 -5.54 -3.43 -5.67
CA SER A 61 -5.80 -2.05 -6.05
C SER A 61 -7.24 -1.64 -5.75
N VAL A 62 -7.39 -0.32 -5.55
CA VAL A 62 -8.67 0.37 -5.40
C VAL A 62 -8.98 1.11 -6.69
N ASP A 63 -10.21 1.04 -7.15
CA ASP A 63 -10.80 1.92 -8.14
C ASP A 63 -11.79 2.86 -7.45
N ALA A 64 -11.47 4.15 -7.43
CA ALA A 64 -12.29 5.15 -6.76
C ALA A 64 -13.71 5.28 -7.34
N ASN A 65 -13.95 4.76 -8.54
CA ASN A 65 -15.28 4.72 -9.15
C ASN A 65 -16.16 3.59 -8.60
N ILE A 66 -15.58 2.64 -7.86
CA ILE A 66 -16.29 1.51 -7.27
C ILE A 66 -16.47 1.76 -5.77
N ASN A 67 -17.72 2.05 -5.39
CA ASN A 67 -18.08 2.37 -4.02
C ASN A 67 -17.65 1.27 -3.03
N GLY A 68 -16.98 1.67 -1.95
CA GLY A 68 -16.59 0.78 -0.86
C GLY A 68 -15.33 -0.05 -1.11
N GLU A 69 -14.68 0.04 -2.29
CA GLU A 69 -13.41 -0.68 -2.51
C GLU A 69 -12.32 -0.22 -1.55
N PHE A 70 -12.21 1.08 -1.30
CA PHE A 70 -11.20 1.58 -0.36
C PHE A 70 -11.45 1.06 1.06
N GLU A 71 -12.69 1.19 1.55
CA GLU A 71 -13.10 0.67 2.87
C GLU A 71 -12.81 -0.83 3.00
N LYS A 72 -13.09 -1.62 1.94
CA LYS A 72 -12.74 -3.04 1.88
C LYS A 72 -11.23 -3.27 2.04
N ARG A 73 -10.36 -2.47 1.40
CA ARG A 73 -8.90 -2.60 1.58
C ARG A 73 -8.44 -2.18 2.95
N LEU A 74 -9.06 -1.16 3.56
CA LEU A 74 -8.76 -0.77 4.94
C LEU A 74 -9.10 -1.91 5.92
N LYS A 75 -10.21 -2.61 5.66
CA LYS A 75 -10.59 -3.80 6.41
C LYS A 75 -9.61 -4.96 6.24
N GLU A 76 -9.28 -5.31 5.00
CA GLU A 76 -8.26 -6.32 4.70
C GLU A 76 -6.91 -5.99 5.34
N ALA A 77 -6.50 -4.72 5.32
CA ALA A 77 -5.29 -4.25 5.98
C ALA A 77 -5.33 -4.52 7.49
N THR A 78 -6.49 -4.30 8.12
CA THR A 78 -6.72 -4.40 9.58
C THR A 78 -6.82 -5.84 10.08
N GLU A 79 -7.52 -6.70 9.35
CA GLU A 79 -7.79 -8.10 9.72
C GLU A 79 -6.56 -9.00 9.58
N ASN A 80 -5.46 -8.48 9.03
CA ASN A 80 -4.18 -9.18 9.02
C ASN A 80 -3.58 -9.22 10.45
N ASN A 81 -3.47 -10.43 11.01
CA ASN A 81 -3.05 -10.69 12.40
C ASN A 81 -1.55 -10.48 12.66
N CYS A 82 -0.76 -10.01 11.70
CA CYS A 82 0.64 -9.68 11.94
C CYS A 82 0.75 -8.37 12.74
N GLU A 83 1.40 -8.41 13.90
CA GLU A 83 1.51 -7.26 14.82
C GLU A 83 2.11 -6.03 14.10
N LYS A 84 3.37 -6.11 13.69
CA LYS A 84 4.07 -5.01 12.98
C LYS A 84 4.12 -5.26 11.48
N ARG A 85 3.65 -4.30 10.67
CA ARG A 85 3.62 -4.45 9.20
C ARG A 85 3.47 -3.12 8.45
N ILE A 86 3.80 -3.14 7.17
CA ILE A 86 3.48 -2.10 6.19
C ILE A 86 2.50 -2.69 5.18
N ALA A 87 1.37 -2.01 4.93
CA ALA A 87 0.45 -2.33 3.85
C ALA A 87 0.57 -1.28 2.74
N LEU A 88 0.72 -1.73 1.50
CA LEU A 88 0.73 -0.90 0.29
C LEU A 88 -0.58 -1.14 -0.45
N ILE A 89 -1.28 -0.07 -0.82
CA ILE A 89 -2.53 -0.13 -1.58
C ILE A 89 -2.39 0.79 -2.80
N PRO A 90 -2.30 0.25 -4.03
CA PRO A 90 -2.42 1.05 -5.23
C PRO A 90 -3.84 1.60 -5.33
N TYR A 91 -3.99 2.89 -5.66
CA TYR A 91 -5.30 3.53 -5.71
C TYR A 91 -5.43 4.29 -7.02
N HIS A 92 -6.41 3.89 -7.83
CA HIS A 92 -6.77 4.54 -9.08
C HIS A 92 -7.81 5.62 -8.81
N ALA A 93 -7.39 6.89 -8.87
CA ALA A 93 -8.22 8.03 -8.57
C ALA A 93 -9.24 8.32 -9.68
N GLU A 94 -10.35 8.98 -9.33
CA GLU A 94 -11.47 9.30 -10.24
C GLU A 94 -11.03 10.11 -11.48
N ASN A 95 -9.98 10.91 -11.35
CA ASN A 95 -9.36 11.68 -12.44
C ASN A 95 -8.33 10.87 -13.26
N SER A 96 -8.43 9.53 -13.24
CA SER A 96 -7.72 8.59 -14.11
C SER A 96 -6.20 8.59 -13.97
N HIS A 97 -5.69 8.72 -12.74
CA HIS A 97 -4.28 8.52 -12.45
C HIS A 97 -4.11 7.68 -11.18
N TRP A 98 -2.93 7.08 -11.05
CA TRP A 98 -2.58 6.25 -9.91
C TRP A 98 -1.93 7.07 -8.79
N ILE A 99 -2.33 6.78 -7.56
CA ILE A 99 -1.66 7.20 -6.34
C ILE A 99 -1.33 5.95 -5.51
N GLY A 100 -0.40 6.09 -4.57
CA GLY A 100 -0.08 5.05 -3.62
C GLY A 100 -0.60 5.38 -2.22
N ILE A 101 -1.23 4.42 -1.55
CA ILE A 101 -1.53 4.52 -0.11
C ILE A 101 -0.60 3.58 0.64
N LEU A 102 -0.04 4.07 1.74
CA LEU A 102 0.82 3.30 2.63
C LEU A 102 0.29 3.40 4.06
N LEU A 103 0.12 2.25 4.70
CA LEU A 103 -0.29 2.13 6.10
C LEU A 103 0.78 1.38 6.89
N GLY A 104 1.29 1.99 7.97
CA GLY A 104 2.20 1.37 8.92
C GLY A 104 1.47 0.98 10.20
N PHE A 105 1.55 -0.28 10.58
CA PHE A 105 0.92 -0.84 11.78
C PHE A 105 1.98 -1.24 12.81
N LYS A 106 1.73 -0.89 14.07
CA LYS A 106 2.54 -1.36 15.21
C LYS A 106 2.06 -2.72 15.73
N GLU A 107 0.75 -2.87 15.82
CA GLU A 107 0.03 -4.07 16.27
C GLU A 107 -1.26 -4.20 15.45
N SER A 108 -1.98 -5.31 15.60
CA SER A 108 -3.28 -5.49 14.95
C SER A 108 -4.19 -4.30 15.23
N GLN A 109 -4.80 -3.77 14.18
CA GLN A 109 -5.67 -2.59 14.23
C GLN A 109 -5.02 -1.26 14.67
N ASN A 110 -3.75 -1.19 15.09
CA ASN A 110 -3.11 0.06 15.52
C ASN A 110 -2.23 0.64 14.41
N ILE A 111 -2.81 1.56 13.63
CA ILE A 111 -2.07 2.34 12.64
C ILE A 111 -1.25 3.42 13.35
N ARG A 112 0.04 3.52 13.00
CA ARG A 112 0.93 4.62 13.41
C ARG A 112 1.26 5.57 12.27
N LEU A 113 1.15 5.10 11.03
CA LEU A 113 1.44 5.88 9.85
C LEU A 113 0.36 5.63 8.80
N ALA A 114 -0.23 6.70 8.28
CA ALA A 114 -1.07 6.65 7.09
C ALA A 114 -0.63 7.76 6.14
N GLU A 115 -0.16 7.37 4.97
CA GLU A 115 0.34 8.27 3.94
C GLU A 115 -0.35 7.98 2.60
N TYR A 116 -0.69 9.03 1.87
CA TYR A 116 -0.95 8.95 0.44
C TYR A 116 0.15 9.67 -0.34
N ILE A 117 0.57 9.07 -1.45
CA ILE A 117 1.62 9.58 -2.32
C ILE A 117 1.01 9.79 -3.70
N ASP A 118 0.82 11.05 -4.05
CA ASP A 118 0.34 11.46 -5.36
C ASP A 118 1.54 11.84 -6.25
N PRO A 119 1.80 11.09 -7.34
CA PRO A 119 2.89 11.39 -8.25
C PRO A 119 2.57 12.48 -9.27
N VAL A 120 1.36 13.04 -9.28
CA VAL A 120 0.95 14.08 -10.25
C VAL A 120 0.99 15.45 -9.58
N SER A 121 1.92 16.30 -10.02
CA SER A 121 2.22 17.62 -9.43
C SER A 121 1.04 18.59 -9.42
N ASN A 122 0.18 18.54 -10.43
CA ASN A 122 -0.97 19.43 -10.60
C ASN A 122 -2.31 18.71 -10.41
N SER A 123 -2.30 17.59 -9.66
CA SER A 123 -3.53 16.84 -9.46
C SER A 123 -4.55 17.67 -8.67
N GLN A 124 -5.82 17.52 -9.05
CA GLN A 124 -6.96 17.94 -8.22
C GLN A 124 -7.44 16.77 -7.34
N PHE A 125 -6.54 15.85 -6.96
CA PHE A 125 -6.90 14.71 -6.15
C PHE A 125 -7.65 15.18 -4.90
N VAL A 126 -8.89 14.70 -4.75
CA VAL A 126 -9.79 15.14 -3.70
C VAL A 126 -9.41 14.42 -2.40
N SER A 127 -8.39 14.96 -1.73
CA SER A 127 -7.92 14.48 -0.42
C SER A 127 -9.07 14.29 0.56
N ASP A 128 -10.09 15.15 0.51
CA ASP A 128 -11.19 15.15 1.46
C ASP A 128 -12.09 13.91 1.34
N LYS A 129 -12.27 13.38 0.12
CA LYS A 129 -13.10 12.17 -0.07
C LYS A 129 -12.42 10.95 0.51
N ILE A 130 -11.15 10.72 0.15
CA ILE A 130 -10.39 9.59 0.67
C ILE A 130 -10.16 9.72 2.18
N GLN A 131 -9.95 10.95 2.69
CA GLN A 131 -9.82 11.21 4.11
C GLN A 131 -11.12 10.91 4.86
N LYS A 132 -12.28 11.24 4.28
CA LYS A 132 -13.59 10.92 4.87
C LYS A 132 -13.84 9.41 4.94
N GLU A 133 -13.46 8.66 3.91
CA GLU A 133 -13.56 7.20 3.91
C GLU A 133 -12.58 6.58 4.92
N PHE A 134 -11.34 7.08 4.96
CA PHE A 134 -10.33 6.66 5.95
C PHE A 134 -10.82 6.90 7.38
N ASN A 135 -11.31 8.11 7.68
CA ASN A 135 -11.81 8.48 9.01
C ASN A 135 -13.07 7.73 9.40
N ARG A 136 -13.89 7.27 8.44
CA ARG A 136 -15.06 6.44 8.77
C ARG A 136 -14.62 5.11 9.35
N TYR A 137 -13.58 4.51 8.76
CA TYR A 137 -13.08 3.19 9.16
C TYR A 137 -12.17 3.25 10.39
N TYR A 138 -11.32 4.28 10.50
CA TYR A 138 -10.38 4.48 11.62
C TYR A 138 -10.79 5.66 12.52
N SER A 139 -12.09 5.85 12.75
CA SER A 139 -12.63 7.00 13.49
C SER A 139 -12.10 7.12 14.92
N ASP A 140 -11.73 5.99 15.52
CA ASP A 140 -11.21 5.90 16.88
C ASP A 140 -9.68 6.00 16.95
N HIS A 141 -9.01 6.11 15.80
CA HIS A 141 -7.56 6.22 15.70
C HIS A 141 -7.20 7.69 15.50
N ASN A 142 -6.33 8.23 16.37
CA ASN A 142 -5.76 9.58 16.20
C ASN A 142 -4.76 9.66 15.02
N VAL A 143 -5.08 9.04 13.89
CA VAL A 143 -4.24 8.95 12.69
C VAL A 143 -4.93 9.68 11.55
N ILE A 144 -4.16 10.51 10.86
CA ILE A 144 -4.59 11.26 9.69
C ILE A 144 -3.94 10.65 8.46
N LEU A 145 -4.67 10.55 7.35
CA LEU A 145 -4.13 10.10 6.07
C LEU A 145 -3.39 11.27 5.44
N SER A 146 -2.10 11.37 5.74
CA SER A 146 -1.27 12.53 5.40
C SER A 146 -0.70 12.45 3.98
N SER A 147 -0.50 13.60 3.35
CA SER A 147 0.18 13.65 2.05
C SER A 147 1.68 13.49 2.22
N LYS A 148 2.28 12.56 1.48
CA LYS A 148 3.74 12.40 1.38
C LYS A 148 4.20 12.75 -0.03
N LYS A 149 4.98 13.82 -0.15
CA LYS A 149 5.59 14.23 -1.44
C LYS A 149 6.87 13.43 -1.71
N LEU A 150 6.94 12.80 -2.87
CA LEU A 150 8.11 12.11 -3.41
C LEU A 150 8.35 12.55 -4.87
N GLU A 151 8.73 11.64 -5.77
CA GLU A 151 8.90 11.97 -7.19
C GLU A 151 7.55 12.32 -7.81
N THR A 152 7.48 13.45 -8.50
CA THR A 152 6.26 13.94 -9.16
C THR A 152 6.51 14.28 -10.62
N HIS A 153 5.45 14.26 -11.44
CA HIS A 153 5.49 14.64 -12.84
C HIS A 153 4.15 15.23 -13.28
N ASP A 154 4.17 16.21 -14.18
CA ASP A 154 2.94 16.84 -14.71
C ASP A 154 2.11 15.94 -15.63
N ASN A 155 2.59 14.73 -15.98
CA ASN A 155 1.93 13.86 -16.95
C ASN A 155 1.24 12.70 -16.22
N PRO A 156 -0.10 12.70 -16.12
CA PRO A 156 -0.85 11.65 -15.42
C PRO A 156 -0.70 10.26 -16.07
N THR A 157 -0.30 10.16 -17.34
CA THR A 157 -0.08 8.84 -17.98
C THR A 157 1.12 8.09 -17.42
N LYS A 158 2.03 8.78 -16.73
CA LYS A 158 3.18 8.18 -16.02
C LYS A 158 2.87 7.82 -14.57
N SER A 159 1.67 8.12 -14.09
CA SER A 159 1.30 7.97 -12.68
C SER A 159 1.45 6.54 -12.16
N ALA A 160 1.12 5.52 -12.96
CA ALA A 160 1.27 4.12 -12.56
C ALA A 160 2.74 3.79 -12.25
N GLN A 161 3.65 4.12 -13.17
CA GLN A 161 5.08 3.86 -13.01
C GLN A 161 5.67 4.64 -11.81
N LEU A 162 5.28 5.90 -11.65
CA LEU A 162 5.74 6.72 -10.53
C LEU A 162 5.16 6.25 -9.20
N THR A 163 3.90 5.81 -9.16
CA THR A 163 3.29 5.20 -7.98
C THR A 163 4.07 3.98 -7.52
N ILE A 164 4.43 3.08 -8.45
CA ILE A 164 5.26 1.90 -8.15
C ILE A 164 6.58 2.34 -7.51
N ARG A 165 7.33 3.24 -8.17
CA ARG A 165 8.63 3.72 -7.67
C ARG A 165 8.52 4.37 -6.30
N ASN A 166 7.54 5.24 -6.12
CA ASN A 166 7.35 5.99 -4.88
C ASN A 166 6.95 5.07 -3.71
N LEU A 167 6.07 4.09 -3.93
CA LEU A 167 5.70 3.12 -2.90
C LEU A 167 6.89 2.26 -2.48
N ILE A 168 7.68 1.77 -3.44
CA ILE A 168 8.88 0.97 -3.16
C ILE A 168 9.92 1.80 -2.41
N LYS A 169 10.21 3.02 -2.89
CA LYS A 169 11.14 3.94 -2.23
C LYS A 169 10.70 4.24 -0.80
N ARG A 170 9.40 4.51 -0.58
CA ARG A 170 8.90 4.81 0.76
C ARG A 170 8.98 3.59 1.68
N ALA A 171 8.66 2.40 1.16
CA ALA A 171 8.80 1.17 1.92
C ALA A 171 10.27 0.90 2.30
N GLU A 172 11.21 1.09 1.38
CA GLU A 172 12.65 1.00 1.64
C GLU A 172 13.09 1.97 2.74
N GLU A 173 12.69 3.24 2.65
CA GLU A 173 12.99 4.25 3.68
C GLU A 173 12.52 3.80 5.07
N LEU A 174 11.30 3.23 5.17
CA LEU A 174 10.75 2.74 6.43
C LEU A 174 11.50 1.52 6.97
N GLN A 175 11.93 0.60 6.11
CA GLN A 175 12.80 -0.53 6.52
C GLN A 175 14.13 -0.01 7.07
N SER A 176 14.76 0.95 6.38
CA SER A 176 16.04 1.50 6.80
C SER A 176 15.95 2.28 8.12
N ILE A 177 14.84 3.00 8.37
CA ILE A 177 14.61 3.66 9.65
C ILE A 177 14.57 2.63 10.78
N GLU A 178 13.87 1.52 10.57
CA GLU A 178 13.74 0.47 11.58
C GLU A 178 15.08 -0.21 11.88
N SER A 179 15.88 -0.52 10.85
CA SER A 179 17.18 -1.16 11.05
C SER A 179 18.20 -0.30 11.83
N ASN A 180 17.98 1.02 11.96
CA ASN A 180 18.91 1.96 12.58
C ASN A 180 18.55 2.38 14.03
N ASP A 181 17.47 1.81 14.59
CA ASP A 181 17.04 1.71 16.00
C ASP A 181 17.47 2.78 17.03
N SER A 182 17.52 4.05 16.60
CA SER A 182 17.56 5.23 17.49
C SER A 182 16.38 6.18 17.25
N ASN A 183 15.50 5.83 16.31
CA ASN A 183 14.36 6.63 15.88
C ASN A 183 13.25 5.74 15.27
N SER A 184 13.03 4.55 15.84
CA SER A 184 12.02 3.60 15.34
C SER A 184 10.68 4.30 15.17
N LEU A 185 10.05 4.10 14.00
CA LEU A 185 8.76 4.69 13.67
C LEU A 185 7.61 4.13 14.52
N PHE A 186 7.89 3.05 15.26
CA PHE A 186 6.93 2.30 16.06
C PHE A 186 7.27 2.28 17.56
N ASP A 187 8.28 3.03 18.01
CA ASP A 187 8.63 3.16 19.42
C ASP A 187 7.78 4.24 20.12
N ASP A 188 7.14 3.90 21.24
CA ASP A 188 6.26 4.82 21.99
C ASP A 188 7.05 5.77 22.89
N SER A 189 8.37 5.60 22.97
CA SER A 189 9.26 6.27 23.93
C SER A 189 9.39 7.79 23.73
N LYS A 190 8.85 8.37 22.64
CA LYS A 190 8.84 9.83 22.41
C LYS A 190 7.63 10.60 22.95
N SER A 191 6.71 9.95 23.67
CA SER A 191 5.51 10.64 24.21
C SER A 191 5.64 11.11 25.67
N ARG A 192 6.86 11.24 26.22
CA ARG A 192 7.08 11.83 27.55
C ARG A 192 8.29 12.76 27.56
N GLU A 193 8.06 13.98 27.10
CA GLU A 193 8.79 15.26 27.35
C GLU A 193 8.16 16.22 26.32
N VAL A 194 7.27 17.16 26.66
CA VAL A 194 7.34 18.25 27.65
C VAL A 194 5.93 18.57 28.15
#